data_AF-A0A421ET26-F1
#
_entry.id   AF-A0A421ET26-F1
#
_cell.length_a   1.000
_cell.length_b   1.000
_cell.length_c   1.000
_cell.angle_alpha   90.00
_cell.angle_beta   90.00
_cell.angle_gamma   90.00
#
_symmetry.space_group_name_H-M   'P 1'
#
loop_
_entity.id
_entity.type
_entity.pdbx_description
1 polymer ?
#
loop_
_entity_poly.entity_id
_entity_poly.type
_entity_poly.pdbx_seq_one_letter_code
_entity_poly.pdbx_strand_id
1 'polypeptide(L)' 'IDENDPKATSADAKRVQDALHYTHHIEVPVKCIDGRLYVRISAHVYNCLEDYEKLAITAVEPNKRYCN' A
#
# COMPACT_ATOMS: atom_id res chain seq x y z
N ILE A 1 -0.44 -11.95 7.52
CA ILE A 1 -1.25 -11.20 8.49
C ILE A 1 -2.37 -12.12 8.89
N ASP A 2 -2.56 -12.42 10.17
CA ASP A 2 -3.76 -13.14 10.61
C ASP A 2 -4.95 -12.20 10.36
N GLU A 3 -5.92 -12.64 9.57
CA GLU A 3 -7.10 -11.83 9.24
C GLU A 3 -7.99 -11.59 10.45
N ASN A 4 -7.89 -12.44 11.48
CA ASN A 4 -8.73 -12.43 12.69
C ASN A 4 -8.09 -11.68 13.86
N ASP A 5 -6.77 -11.52 13.88
CA ASP A 5 -6.02 -10.74 14.90
C ASP A 5 -4.86 -9.96 14.24
N PRO A 6 -5.18 -8.85 13.56
CA PRO A 6 -4.19 -8.06 12.83
C PRO A 6 -3.33 -7.26 13.80
N LYS A 7 -2.00 -7.34 13.66
CA LYS A 7 -1.01 -6.72 14.56
C LYS A 7 -0.10 -5.71 13.87
N ALA A 8 -0.56 -5.10 12.79
CA ALA A 8 0.21 -4.05 12.15
C ALA A 8 0.34 -2.83 13.08
N THR A 9 1.39 -2.08 12.88
CA THR A 9 1.69 -0.88 13.64
C THR A 9 1.74 0.35 12.73
N SER A 10 1.71 1.54 13.32
CA SER A 10 1.97 2.78 12.56
C SER A 10 3.35 2.81 11.91
N ALA A 11 4.34 2.08 12.46
CA ALA A 11 5.64 1.92 11.82
C ALA A 11 5.55 1.07 10.53
N ASP A 12 4.72 0.01 10.54
CA ASP A 12 4.47 -0.79 9.34
C ASP A 12 3.73 0.04 8.27
N ALA A 13 2.76 0.86 8.69
CA ALA A 13 2.09 1.80 7.79
C ALA A 13 3.09 2.75 7.12
N LYS A 14 4.02 3.35 7.90
CA LYS A 14 5.05 4.24 7.37
C LYS A 14 5.99 3.52 6.40
N ARG A 15 6.40 2.28 6.71
CA ARG A 15 7.25 1.47 5.81
C ARG A 15 6.56 1.21 4.47
N VAL A 16 5.29 0.83 4.48
CA VAL A 16 4.53 0.60 3.24
C VAL A 16 4.40 1.89 2.44
N GLN A 17 4.05 2.99 3.10
CA GLN A 17 3.98 4.30 2.46
C GLN A 17 5.32 4.70 1.82
N ASP A 18 6.43 4.50 2.53
CA ASP A 18 7.77 4.82 2.01
C ASP A 18 8.16 3.93 0.82
N ALA A 19 7.83 2.64 0.85
CA ALA A 19 8.06 1.75 -0.27
C ALA A 19 7.24 2.15 -1.51
N LEU A 20 5.96 2.47 -1.34
CA LEU A 20 5.11 2.96 -2.42
C LEU A 20 5.68 4.25 -3.04
N HIS A 21 6.12 5.20 -2.21
CA HIS A 21 6.67 6.46 -2.69
C HIS A 21 8.04 6.29 -3.38
N TYR A 22 9.02 5.72 -2.68
CA TYR A 22 10.41 5.70 -3.13
C TYR A 22 10.70 4.60 -4.16
N THR A 23 9.98 3.48 -4.13
CA THR A 23 10.21 2.35 -5.04
C THR A 23 9.26 2.34 -6.22
N HIS A 24 8.00 2.74 -6.03
CA HIS A 24 6.96 2.62 -7.06
C HIS A 24 6.47 3.96 -7.61
N HIS A 25 6.94 5.08 -7.04
CA HIS A 25 6.51 6.44 -7.35
C HIS A 25 4.99 6.64 -7.21
N ILE A 26 4.42 6.07 -6.14
CA ILE A 26 3.00 6.17 -5.79
C ILE A 26 2.87 6.90 -4.45
N GLU A 27 2.28 8.09 -4.48
CA GLU A 27 2.07 8.90 -3.26
C GLU A 27 0.66 8.67 -2.71
N VAL A 28 0.56 7.89 -1.63
CA VAL A 28 -0.71 7.65 -0.92
C VAL A 28 -0.48 7.57 0.59
N PRO A 29 -1.37 8.13 1.42
CA PRO A 29 -1.32 7.91 2.86
C PRO A 29 -1.66 6.48 3.22
N VAL A 30 -0.86 5.88 4.11
CA VAL A 30 -1.16 4.59 4.74
C VAL A 30 -1.35 4.80 6.23
N LYS A 31 -2.47 4.32 6.78
CA LYS A 31 -2.78 4.41 8.21
C LYS A 31 -2.93 3.02 8.82
N CYS A 32 -2.42 2.87 10.04
CA CYS A 32 -2.74 1.72 10.88
C CYS A 32 -3.95 2.07 11.77
N ILE A 33 -5.04 1.32 11.66
CA ILE A 33 -6.24 1.47 12.48
C ILE A 33 -6.63 0.06 12.98
N ASP A 34 -6.73 -0.11 14.30
CA ASP A 34 -7.04 -1.39 14.95
C ASP A 34 -6.20 -2.56 14.43
N GLY A 35 -4.88 -2.33 14.31
CA GLY A 35 -3.92 -3.32 13.85
C GLY A 35 -3.96 -3.63 12.35
N ARG A 36 -4.83 -2.97 11.58
CA ARG A 36 -4.96 -3.14 10.11
C ARG A 36 -4.39 -1.93 9.37
N LEU A 37 -3.82 -2.19 8.20
CA LEU A 37 -3.32 -1.15 7.31
C LEU A 37 -4.40 -0.74 6.31
N TYR A 38 -4.61 0.56 6.18
CA TYR A 38 -5.55 1.17 5.25
C TYR A 38 -4.82 2.15 4.35
N VAL A 39 -4.95 1.98 3.04
CA VAL A 39 -4.50 2.94 2.04
C VAL A 39 -5.64 3.91 1.76
N ARG A 40 -5.36 5.22 1.82
CA ARG A 40 -6.35 6.24 1.42
C ARG A 40 -6.10 6.66 -0.02
N ILE A 41 -7.04 6.33 -0.89
CA ILE A 41 -7.00 6.71 -2.30
C ILE A 41 -7.72 8.05 -2.49
N SER A 42 -7.09 8.96 -3.22
CA SER A 42 -7.74 10.14 -3.77
C SER A 42 -8.07 9.88 -5.24
N ALA A 43 -9.30 10.15 -5.65
CA ALA A 43 -9.71 10.02 -7.04
C ALA A 43 -9.94 11.40 -7.67
N HIS A 44 -9.26 11.66 -8.78
CA HIS A 44 -9.35 12.91 -9.53
C HIS A 44 -9.58 12.63 -11.01
N VAL A 45 -10.04 13.66 -11.74
CA VAL A 45 -10.35 13.57 -13.19
C VAL A 45 -9.17 13.20 -14.08
N TYR A 46 -7.95 13.36 -13.57
CA TYR A 46 -6.71 12.99 -14.27
C TYR A 46 -6.26 11.56 -13.97
N ASN A 47 -6.89 10.87 -13.02
CA ASN A 47 -6.57 9.47 -12.75
C ASN A 47 -7.24 8.56 -13.77
N CYS A 48 -6.58 7.46 -14.07
CA CYS A 48 -7.14 6.38 -14.89
C CYS A 48 -7.16 5.07 -14.10
N LEU A 49 -7.82 4.04 -14.65
CA LEU A 49 -7.97 2.75 -13.97
C LEU A 49 -6.61 2.12 -13.66
N GLU A 50 -5.67 2.27 -14.59
CA GLU A 50 -4.31 1.76 -14.55
C GLU A 50 -3.52 2.30 -13.34
N ASP A 51 -3.80 3.54 -12.89
CA ASP A 51 -3.19 4.11 -11.69
C ASP A 51 -3.57 3.30 -10.44
N TYR A 52 -4.85 2.93 -10.34
CA TYR A 52 -5.38 2.16 -9.21
C TYR A 52 -4.97 0.70 -9.28
N GLU A 53 -4.89 0.11 -10.47
CA GLU A 53 -4.38 -1.25 -10.67
C GLU A 53 -2.91 -1.35 -10.26
N LYS A 54 -2.09 -0.37 -10.64
CA LYS A 54 -0.67 -0.30 -10.23
C LYS A 54 -0.54 -0.23 -8.71
N LEU A 55 -1.37 0.57 -8.05
CA LEU A 55 -1.42 0.61 -6.58
C LEU A 55 -1.84 -0.74 -5.98
N ALA A 56 -2.88 -1.39 -6.53
CA ALA A 56 -3.37 -2.66 -6.01
C ALA A 56 -2.29 -3.76 -6.10
N ILE A 57 -1.61 -3.87 -7.23
CA ILE A 57 -0.53 -4.85 -7.43
C ILE A 57 0.61 -4.61 -6.44
N THR A 58 1.08 -3.36 -6.34
CA THR A 58 2.23 -3.02 -5.49
C THR A 58 1.93 -3.09 -3.99
N ALA A 59 0.70 -2.78 -3.56
CA ALA A 59 0.30 -2.83 -2.15
C ALA A 59 0.00 -4.26 -1.66
N VAL A 60 -0.46 -5.16 -2.54
CA VAL A 60 -0.81 -6.55 -2.19
C VAL A 60 0.35 -7.52 -2.38
N GLU A 61 1.30 -7.22 -3.27
CA GLU A 61 2.46 -8.08 -3.56
C GLU A 61 3.83 -7.51 -3.11
N PRO A 62 4.06 -7.15 -1.83
CA PRO A 62 5.37 -6.63 -1.40
C PRO A 62 6.52 -7.67 -1.41
N ASN A 63 6.29 -8.92 -1.83
CA ASN A 63 7.24 -10.02 -1.61
C ASN A 63 7.38 -11.05 -2.74
N LYS A 64 6.91 -10.79 -3.97
CA LYS A 64 7.44 -11.52 -5.12
C LYS A 64 8.76 -10.88 -5.51
N ARG A 65 9.85 -11.40 -4.95
CA ARG A 65 11.18 -11.27 -5.54
C ARG A 65 11.03 -11.71 -6.99
N TYR A 66 11.14 -10.78 -7.95
CA TYR A 66 11.23 -11.14 -9.35
C TYR A 66 12.48 -12.01 -9.50
N CYS A 67 12.31 -13.33 -9.44
CA CYS A 67 13.31 -14.28 -9.87
C CYS A 67 13.35 -14.15 -11.39
N ASN A 68 14.41 -13.52 -11.90
CA ASN A 68 14.85 -13.73 -13.27
C ASN A 68 15.43 -15.14 -13.41
#